data_AF-T0YRH4-F1
#
_entry.id   AF-T0YRH4-F1
#
_cell.length_a   1.000
_cell.length_b   1.000
_cell.length_c   1.000
_cell.angle_alpha   90.00
_cell.angle_beta   90.00
_cell.angle_gamma   90.00
#
_symmetry.space_group_name_H-M   'P 1'
#
loop_
_entity.id
_entity.type
_entity.pdbx_description
1 polymer ?
#
loop_
_entity_poly.entity_id
_entity_poly.type
_entity_poly.pdbx_seq_one_letter_code
_entity_poly.pdbx_strand_id
1 'polypeptide(L)'
;MRGPGSGDDLRVSQLPADGTWPSGTAEYEKRNVSEAVAIWDSQLCIQCGQCGFACPHSVIRSKYYPEAALKGAPEGFKSAPVNSRGNPDVRFSLQIYLEDCTGCAICVEVCPAAQALEPARKAINLGAKGPILESSRRHIRFFESLSLNDRSRVDFATVRGMQFLQPLFEFPGACAGCGETPYLKVLTQLFGDRMQVANATGCSSIYGGNLPVTPWSTDAAGRGPAWSNSLFEDNAEFGLGFRLAADQHRGLAERLLRELAPQLGGTLVHELLAAPQRSESELRKQRERIALLKSRLEQLDCAGGLDLLSVADHLLRRSVWIVGGDGWAYD
;
A
#
# COMPACT_ATOMS: atom_id res chain seq x y z
N MET A 1 8.46 27.85 17.39
CA MET A 1 8.19 26.48 16.91
C MET A 1 8.06 25.59 18.13
N ARG A 2 7.01 24.78 18.22
CA ARG A 2 6.92 23.77 19.28
C ARG A 2 7.91 22.65 18.94
N GLY A 3 8.65 22.19 19.94
CA GLY A 3 9.63 21.12 19.78
C GLY A 3 8.99 19.73 19.89
N PRO A 4 9.78 18.66 19.76
CA PRO A 4 9.37 17.31 20.13
C PRO A 4 8.85 17.28 21.57
N GLY A 5 7.82 16.46 21.85
CA GLY A 5 7.27 16.30 23.20
C GLY A 5 6.32 17.41 23.69
N SER A 6 5.98 18.39 22.85
CA SER A 6 5.07 19.49 23.21
C SER A 6 3.59 19.21 22.87
N GLY A 7 3.14 17.96 23.05
CA GLY A 7 1.78 17.52 22.71
C GLY A 7 0.71 18.22 23.55
N ASP A 8 0.96 18.38 24.85
CA ASP A 8 0.05 19.02 25.82
C ASP A 8 -0.27 20.49 25.51
N ASP A 9 0.56 21.16 24.70
CA ASP A 9 0.33 22.54 24.28
C ASP A 9 -0.78 22.66 23.23
N LEU A 10 -1.19 21.55 22.58
CA LEU A 10 -2.21 21.56 21.53
C LEU A 10 -3.57 22.00 22.09
N ARG A 11 -4.18 22.98 21.43
CA ARG A 11 -5.54 23.43 21.78
C ARG A 11 -6.56 22.42 21.25
N VAL A 12 -7.70 22.31 21.93
CA VAL A 12 -8.85 21.50 21.46
C VAL A 12 -9.23 21.83 20.01
N SER A 13 -9.18 23.11 19.62
CA SER A 13 -9.48 23.57 18.25
C SER A 13 -8.51 23.06 17.17
N GLN A 14 -7.41 22.41 17.56
CA GLN A 14 -6.42 21.84 16.65
C GLN A 14 -6.60 20.33 16.47
N LEU A 15 -7.57 19.72 17.16
CA LEU A 15 -7.91 18.31 17.08
C LEU A 15 -9.21 18.13 16.28
N PRO A 16 -9.31 17.08 15.43
CA PRO A 16 -10.56 16.70 14.77
C PRO A 16 -11.66 16.40 15.78
N ALA A 17 -12.88 16.90 15.54
CA ALA A 17 -14.00 16.74 16.47
C ALA A 17 -14.48 15.28 16.62
N ASP A 18 -14.29 14.47 15.57
CA ASP A 18 -14.65 13.06 15.50
C ASP A 18 -13.47 12.11 15.78
N GLY A 19 -12.29 12.66 16.04
CA GLY A 19 -11.06 11.87 16.23
C GLY A 19 -10.52 11.24 14.94
N THR A 20 -10.96 11.64 13.74
CA THR A 20 -10.42 11.14 12.46
C THR A 20 -9.06 11.76 12.14
N TRP A 21 -8.03 10.92 11.95
CA TRP A 21 -6.67 11.37 11.59
C TRP A 21 -6.32 11.10 10.14
N PRO A 22 -5.41 11.90 9.54
CA PRO A 22 -4.91 11.65 8.20
C PRO A 22 -4.14 10.33 8.13
N SER A 23 -4.30 9.66 6.98
CA SER A 23 -3.49 8.51 6.56
C SER A 23 -2.05 8.91 6.21
N GLY A 24 -1.14 7.95 6.27
CA GLY A 24 0.21 8.02 5.68
C GLY A 24 1.22 8.85 6.49
N THR A 25 0.91 9.25 7.72
CA THR A 25 1.81 10.16 8.47
C THR A 25 3.11 9.50 8.92
N ALA A 26 3.21 8.17 8.90
CA ALA A 26 4.45 7.44 9.20
C ALA A 26 5.60 7.77 8.24
N GLU A 27 5.32 8.22 7.01
CA GLU A 27 6.37 8.56 6.04
C GLU A 27 7.30 9.69 6.51
N TYR A 28 6.78 10.59 7.36
CA TYR A 28 7.48 11.78 7.85
C TYR A 28 8.37 11.52 9.07
N GLU A 29 8.17 10.41 9.79
CA GLU A 29 8.88 10.19 11.05
C GLU A 29 10.38 10.05 10.85
N LYS A 30 10.79 9.24 9.85
CA LYS A 30 12.19 8.89 9.57
C LYS A 30 12.98 8.64 10.86
N ARG A 31 12.46 7.74 11.72
CA ARG A 31 12.90 7.52 13.11
C ARG A 31 14.40 7.23 13.24
N ASN A 32 15.01 6.66 12.20
CA ASN A 32 16.44 6.50 12.02
C ASN A 32 17.14 5.68 13.12
N VAL A 33 16.44 4.68 13.67
CA VAL A 33 16.82 4.00 14.93
C VAL A 33 17.94 2.96 14.83
N SER A 34 18.17 2.36 13.66
CA SER A 34 19.14 1.25 13.53
C SER A 34 20.49 1.68 12.97
N GLU A 35 21.61 1.31 13.61
CA GLU A 35 22.95 1.56 13.07
C GLU A 35 23.32 0.61 11.91
N ALA A 36 22.73 -0.59 11.90
CA ALA A 36 22.89 -1.58 10.83
C ALA A 36 21.62 -1.68 9.98
N VAL A 37 21.78 -1.65 8.66
CA VAL A 37 20.67 -1.62 7.71
C VAL A 37 20.90 -2.62 6.58
N ALA A 38 19.82 -3.00 5.90
CA ALA A 38 19.91 -3.88 4.75
C ALA A 38 20.62 -3.17 3.58
N ILE A 39 21.64 -3.83 3.02
CA ILE A 39 22.43 -3.38 1.88
C ILE A 39 22.28 -4.40 0.75
N TRP A 40 21.81 -3.93 -0.39
CA TRP A 40 21.62 -4.76 -1.59
C TRP A 40 22.93 -4.98 -2.36
N ASP A 41 23.21 -6.23 -2.72
CA ASP A 41 24.22 -6.63 -3.68
C ASP A 41 23.53 -7.01 -5.00
N SER A 42 23.61 -6.11 -5.98
CA SER A 42 22.92 -6.24 -7.26
C SER A 42 23.51 -7.33 -8.16
N GLN A 43 24.74 -7.78 -7.90
CA GLN A 43 25.42 -8.80 -8.71
C GLN A 43 24.94 -10.21 -8.36
N LEU A 44 24.60 -10.45 -7.09
CA LEU A 44 24.10 -11.74 -6.60
C LEU A 44 22.56 -11.84 -6.70
N CYS A 45 21.86 -10.72 -6.83
CA CYS A 45 20.41 -10.69 -6.71
C CYS A 45 19.68 -11.36 -7.89
N ILE A 46 18.91 -12.40 -7.57
CA ILE A 46 18.07 -13.11 -8.55
C ILE A 46 16.68 -12.47 -8.77
N GLN A 47 16.38 -11.35 -8.11
CA GLN A 47 15.14 -10.56 -8.25
C GLN A 47 13.85 -11.33 -7.88
N CYS A 48 13.92 -12.17 -6.85
CA CYS A 48 12.82 -13.03 -6.42
C CYS A 48 11.73 -12.32 -5.59
N GLY A 49 12.03 -11.15 -5.00
CA GLY A 49 11.09 -10.38 -4.18
C GLY A 49 10.96 -10.82 -2.71
N GLN A 50 11.59 -11.93 -2.30
CA GLN A 50 11.45 -12.49 -0.94
C GLN A 50 11.80 -11.49 0.18
N CYS A 51 12.87 -10.73 0.01
CA CYS A 51 13.32 -9.74 0.98
C CYS A 51 12.29 -8.61 1.21
N GLY A 52 11.66 -8.11 0.14
CA GLY A 52 10.57 -7.12 0.24
C GLY A 52 9.24 -7.73 0.69
N PHE A 53 8.99 -9.00 0.38
CA PHE A 53 7.82 -9.73 0.83
C PHE A 53 7.82 -9.91 2.35
N ALA A 54 8.94 -10.35 2.93
CA ALA A 54 9.08 -10.63 4.35
C ALA A 54 9.40 -9.40 5.22
N CYS A 55 9.68 -8.24 4.63
CA CYS A 55 10.03 -7.05 5.38
C CYS A 55 8.84 -6.55 6.24
N PRO A 56 8.99 -6.46 7.58
CA PRO A 56 7.90 -6.04 8.47
C PRO A 56 7.65 -4.52 8.48
N HIS A 57 8.52 -3.72 7.87
CA HIS A 57 8.41 -2.25 7.89
C HIS A 57 8.26 -1.63 6.50
N SER A 58 8.09 -2.43 5.44
CA SER A 58 7.94 -1.95 4.05
C SER A 58 9.09 -1.08 3.55
N VAL A 59 10.31 -1.31 4.08
CA VAL A 59 11.50 -0.50 3.75
C VAL A 59 12.23 -0.99 2.52
N ILE A 60 11.89 -2.16 1.99
CA ILE A 60 12.51 -2.73 0.78
C ILE A 60 11.49 -2.66 -0.35
N ARG A 61 11.78 -1.87 -1.38
CA ARG A 61 10.89 -1.65 -2.53
C ARG A 61 11.62 -1.89 -3.83
N SER A 62 10.92 -2.43 -4.82
CA SER A 62 11.48 -2.74 -6.12
C SER A 62 10.71 -2.05 -7.23
N LYS A 63 11.43 -1.60 -8.27
CA LYS A 63 10.85 -1.14 -9.53
C LYS A 63 11.62 -1.74 -10.70
N TYR A 64 10.93 -2.03 -11.79
CA TYR A 64 11.56 -2.18 -13.10
C TYR A 64 11.14 -1.04 -14.03
N TYR A 65 12.03 -0.60 -14.90
CA TYR A 65 11.82 0.57 -15.76
C TYR A 65 12.77 0.55 -16.96
N PRO A 66 12.46 1.28 -18.05
CA PRO A 66 13.38 1.40 -19.18
C PRO A 66 14.71 2.02 -18.77
N GLU A 67 15.82 1.57 -19.35
CA GLU A 67 17.16 2.07 -19.04
C GLU A 67 17.29 3.59 -19.22
N ALA A 68 16.58 4.16 -20.20
CA ALA A 68 16.51 5.60 -20.42
C ALA A 68 16.04 6.40 -19.19
N ALA A 69 15.26 5.78 -18.28
CA ALA A 69 14.83 6.42 -17.04
C ALA A 69 15.96 6.59 -16.01
N LEU A 70 17.14 5.98 -16.23
CA LEU A 70 18.34 6.22 -15.43
C LEU A 70 19.05 7.52 -15.76
N LYS A 71 18.60 8.25 -16.79
CA LYS A 71 19.17 9.57 -17.10
C LYS A 71 18.99 10.50 -15.91
N GLY A 72 20.10 11.02 -15.38
CA GLY A 72 20.10 11.88 -14.20
C GLY A 72 20.07 11.13 -12.86
N ALA A 73 20.23 9.80 -12.87
CA ALA A 73 20.43 9.03 -11.64
C ALA A 73 21.64 9.58 -10.85
N PRO A 74 21.52 9.78 -9.52
CA PRO A 74 22.65 10.18 -8.71
C PRO A 74 23.78 9.16 -8.76
N GLU A 75 25.02 9.62 -8.56
CA GLU A 75 26.19 8.74 -8.50
C GLU A 75 25.97 7.60 -7.50
N GLY A 76 26.34 6.38 -7.91
CA GLY A 76 26.21 5.17 -7.09
C GLY A 76 24.79 4.62 -6.97
N PHE A 77 23.79 5.17 -7.67
CA PHE A 77 22.45 4.60 -7.70
C PHE A 77 22.49 3.19 -8.30
N LYS A 78 22.18 2.18 -7.49
CA LYS A 78 22.30 0.77 -7.88
C LYS A 78 21.15 0.37 -8.80
N SER A 79 21.48 -0.30 -9.90
CA SER A 79 20.52 -0.99 -10.77
C SER A 79 21.14 -2.25 -11.37
N ALA A 80 20.31 -3.19 -11.82
CA ALA A 80 20.70 -4.40 -12.52
C ALA A 80 19.82 -4.61 -13.77
N PRO A 81 20.26 -5.35 -14.80
CA PRO A 81 19.36 -5.80 -15.86
C PRO A 81 18.22 -6.63 -15.27
N VAL A 82 16.99 -6.46 -15.77
CA VAL A 82 15.87 -7.29 -15.29
C VAL A 82 16.10 -8.77 -15.66
N ASN A 83 15.80 -9.67 -14.74
CA ASN A 83 15.94 -11.11 -14.94
C ASN A 83 14.74 -11.69 -15.72
N SER A 84 14.48 -11.14 -16.91
CA SER A 84 13.44 -11.60 -17.83
C SER A 84 13.97 -11.59 -19.26
N ARG A 85 13.84 -12.73 -19.96
CA ARG A 85 14.29 -12.85 -21.35
C ARG A 85 13.59 -11.83 -22.25
N GLY A 86 14.32 -11.34 -23.26
CA GLY A 86 13.76 -10.43 -24.27
C GLY A 86 13.56 -8.97 -23.83
N ASN A 87 14.10 -8.56 -22.67
CA ASN A 87 13.99 -7.19 -22.16
C ASN A 87 15.38 -6.58 -21.86
N PRO A 88 16.27 -6.44 -22.86
CA PRO A 88 17.64 -5.97 -22.65
C PRO A 88 17.71 -4.54 -22.11
N ASP A 89 16.77 -3.67 -22.54
CA ASP A 89 16.74 -2.25 -22.20
C ASP A 89 15.93 -1.96 -20.92
N VAL A 90 15.67 -2.97 -20.09
CA VAL A 90 14.89 -2.83 -18.85
C VAL A 90 15.81 -3.07 -17.65
N ARG A 91 15.80 -2.10 -16.74
CA ARG A 91 16.58 -2.10 -15.50
C ARG A 91 15.67 -2.38 -14.32
N PHE A 92 16.26 -2.94 -13.28
CA PHE A 92 15.65 -3.25 -12.00
C PHE A 92 16.46 -2.57 -10.89
N SER A 93 15.78 -1.97 -9.93
CA SER A 93 16.39 -1.50 -8.69
C SER A 93 15.59 -1.98 -7.49
N LEU A 94 16.32 -2.42 -6.47
CA LEU A 94 15.82 -2.71 -5.14
C LEU A 94 16.36 -1.64 -4.19
N GLN A 95 15.48 -0.76 -3.74
CA GLN A 95 15.81 0.37 -2.88
C GLN A 95 15.46 0.06 -1.42
N ILE A 96 16.34 0.45 -0.50
CA ILE A 96 16.12 0.33 0.94
C ILE A 96 15.97 1.72 1.56
N TYR A 97 14.87 1.92 2.30
CA TYR A 97 14.56 3.12 3.06
C TYR A 97 15.30 3.05 4.39
N LEU A 98 16.54 3.56 4.42
CA LEU A 98 17.47 3.29 5.52
C LEU A 98 17.04 3.89 6.85
N GLU A 99 16.40 5.05 6.84
CA GLU A 99 15.94 5.74 8.06
C GLU A 99 14.76 5.03 8.71
N ASP A 100 14.01 4.25 7.94
CA ASP A 100 12.86 3.48 8.43
C ASP A 100 13.26 2.02 8.74
N CYS A 101 14.47 1.60 8.38
CA CYS A 101 14.96 0.25 8.59
C CYS A 101 15.29 0.00 10.07
N THR A 102 14.75 -1.09 10.61
CA THR A 102 14.93 -1.51 12.01
C THR A 102 16.07 -2.49 12.23
N GLY A 103 16.83 -2.85 11.18
CA GLY A 103 17.98 -3.74 11.31
C GLY A 103 17.65 -5.20 11.67
N CYS A 104 16.39 -5.64 11.52
CA CYS A 104 15.91 -6.95 12.00
C CYS A 104 16.45 -8.19 11.27
N ALA A 105 17.29 -8.03 10.24
CA ALA A 105 17.88 -9.12 9.44
C ALA A 105 16.92 -10.10 8.71
N ILE A 106 15.59 -10.05 8.89
CA ILE A 106 14.65 -10.99 8.25
C ILE A 106 14.84 -11.09 6.74
N CYS A 107 15.07 -9.95 6.06
CA CYS A 107 15.32 -9.91 4.63
C CYS A 107 16.57 -10.68 4.18
N VAL A 108 17.59 -10.79 5.04
CA VAL A 108 18.82 -11.56 4.84
C VAL A 108 18.53 -13.04 5.04
N GLU A 109 17.81 -13.39 6.11
CA GLU A 109 17.44 -14.77 6.42
C GLU A 109 16.69 -15.43 5.26
N VAL A 110 15.66 -14.75 4.75
CA VAL A 110 14.83 -15.27 3.64
C VAL A 110 15.48 -15.19 2.27
N CYS A 111 16.66 -14.55 2.13
CA CYS A 111 17.30 -14.39 0.83
C CYS A 111 17.86 -15.73 0.34
N PRO A 112 17.38 -16.28 -0.79
CA PRO A 112 17.84 -17.57 -1.30
C PRO A 112 19.13 -17.47 -2.13
N ALA A 113 19.56 -16.24 -2.47
CA ALA A 113 20.72 -16.02 -3.32
C ALA A 113 21.96 -15.76 -2.45
N ALA A 114 22.86 -16.74 -2.42
CA ALA A 114 24.12 -16.70 -1.69
C ALA A 114 25.32 -16.81 -2.65
N GLN A 115 26.45 -16.25 -2.27
CA GLN A 115 27.70 -16.41 -3.00
C GLN A 115 28.20 -17.85 -2.86
N ALA A 116 28.57 -18.48 -3.99
CA ALA A 116 28.93 -19.90 -4.02
C ALA A 116 30.11 -20.28 -3.11
N LEU A 117 31.11 -19.40 -2.98
CA LEU A 117 32.31 -19.63 -2.18
C LEU A 117 32.19 -19.12 -0.74
N GLU A 118 31.18 -18.29 -0.45
CA GLU A 118 30.96 -17.70 0.87
C GLU A 118 29.44 -17.63 1.15
N PRO A 119 28.82 -18.74 1.58
CA PRO A 119 27.36 -18.81 1.73
C PRO A 119 26.77 -17.81 2.73
N ALA A 120 27.58 -17.27 3.64
CA ALA A 120 27.20 -16.21 4.56
C ALA A 120 26.95 -14.87 3.85
N ARG A 121 27.58 -14.63 2.69
CA ARG A 121 27.34 -13.44 1.87
C ARG A 121 26.19 -13.70 0.91
N LYS A 122 25.07 -13.02 1.15
CA LYS A 122 23.85 -13.11 0.34
C LYS A 122 23.67 -11.90 -0.58
N ALA A 123 22.62 -11.90 -1.41
CA ALA A 123 22.29 -10.76 -2.27
C ALA A 123 21.76 -9.53 -1.50
N ILE A 124 21.48 -9.69 -0.20
CA ILE A 124 21.15 -8.61 0.72
C ILE A 124 21.74 -8.98 2.08
N ASN A 125 22.44 -8.06 2.73
CA ASN A 125 23.12 -8.29 4.01
C ASN A 125 22.91 -7.09 4.93
N LEU A 126 23.14 -7.24 6.23
CA LEU A 126 23.25 -6.08 7.12
C LEU A 126 24.64 -5.46 7.02
N GLY A 127 24.69 -4.13 7.04
CA GLY A 127 25.93 -3.37 7.13
C GLY A 127 25.73 -1.99 7.72
N ALA A 128 26.82 -1.26 7.95
CA ALA A 128 26.79 0.04 8.61
C ALA A 128 26.01 1.09 7.80
N LYS A 129 25.05 1.76 8.44
CA LYS A 129 24.22 2.82 7.84
C LYS A 129 24.98 4.12 7.62
N GLY A 130 25.81 4.52 8.60
CA GLY A 130 26.46 5.83 8.65
C GLY A 130 27.13 6.26 7.34
N PRO A 131 28.02 5.44 6.75
CA PRO A 131 28.72 5.79 5.51
C PRO A 131 27.83 5.97 4.27
N ILE A 132 26.62 5.39 4.25
CA ILE A 132 25.75 5.34 3.07
C ILE A 132 24.46 6.15 3.22
N LEU A 133 24.20 6.75 4.39
CA LEU A 133 22.93 7.41 4.68
C LEU A 133 22.64 8.59 3.73
N GLU A 134 23.59 9.50 3.59
CA GLU A 134 23.39 10.72 2.78
C GLU A 134 23.24 10.43 1.28
N SER A 135 24.00 9.47 0.76
CA SER A 135 23.84 9.04 -0.64
C SER A 135 22.51 8.33 -0.83
N SER A 136 22.11 7.46 0.11
CA SER A 136 20.84 6.76 0.05
C SER A 136 19.64 7.70 0.06
N ARG A 137 19.65 8.80 0.83
CA ARG A 137 18.59 9.83 0.75
C ARG A 137 18.40 10.38 -0.66
N ARG A 138 19.49 10.61 -1.39
CA ARG A 138 19.42 11.04 -2.81
C ARG A 138 18.92 9.90 -3.71
N HIS A 139 19.34 8.67 -3.45
CA HIS A 139 18.91 7.48 -4.19
C HIS A 139 17.41 7.19 -4.00
N ILE A 140 16.88 7.33 -2.79
CA ILE A 140 15.46 7.17 -2.47
C ILE A 140 14.62 8.21 -3.22
N ARG A 141 15.00 9.49 -3.15
CA ARG A 141 14.29 10.56 -3.92
C ARG A 141 14.28 10.27 -5.42
N PHE A 142 15.40 9.83 -5.98
CA PHE A 142 15.46 9.44 -7.38
C PHE A 142 14.58 8.21 -7.65
N PHE A 143 14.66 7.17 -6.82
CA PHE A 143 13.84 5.96 -6.92
C PHE A 143 12.34 6.28 -6.87
N GLU A 144 11.90 7.18 -6.01
CA GLU A 144 10.51 7.62 -5.89
C GLU A 144 10.03 8.34 -7.15
N SER A 145 10.90 9.10 -7.81
CA SER A 145 10.58 9.78 -9.08
C SER A 145 10.36 8.82 -10.27
N LEU A 146 10.86 7.58 -10.19
CA LEU A 146 10.62 6.56 -11.20
C LEU A 146 9.16 6.09 -11.18
N SER A 147 8.56 5.87 -12.36
CA SER A 147 7.19 5.40 -12.46
C SER A 147 6.96 4.07 -11.71
N LEU A 148 5.83 3.97 -11.02
CA LEU A 148 5.37 2.70 -10.46
C LEU A 148 5.05 1.71 -11.58
N ASN A 149 5.28 0.42 -11.31
CA ASN A 149 4.92 -0.62 -12.25
C ASN A 149 3.41 -0.72 -12.39
N ASP A 150 2.93 -0.90 -13.63
CA ASP A 150 1.50 -1.00 -13.90
C ASP A 150 0.94 -2.25 -13.23
N ARG A 151 0.10 -2.04 -12.21
CA ARG A 151 -0.55 -3.09 -11.43
C ARG A 151 -1.27 -4.10 -12.32
N SER A 152 -1.89 -3.66 -13.41
CA SER A 152 -2.63 -4.55 -14.34
C SER A 152 -1.74 -5.54 -15.09
N ARG A 153 -0.41 -5.35 -15.06
CA ARG A 153 0.60 -6.21 -15.71
C ARG A 153 1.38 -7.07 -14.73
N VAL A 154 1.09 -6.98 -13.43
CA VAL A 154 1.76 -7.73 -12.36
C VAL A 154 1.00 -9.02 -12.08
N ASP A 155 1.73 -10.12 -11.88
CA ASP A 155 1.14 -11.38 -11.41
C ASP A 155 1.13 -11.43 -9.87
N PHE A 156 -0.04 -11.18 -9.30
CA PHE A 156 -0.29 -11.16 -7.85
C PHE A 156 -0.20 -12.54 -7.19
N ALA A 157 -0.27 -13.63 -7.97
CA ALA A 157 -0.20 -14.99 -7.44
C ALA A 157 1.23 -15.40 -7.06
N THR A 158 2.24 -14.56 -7.35
CA THR A 158 3.65 -14.87 -7.10
C THR A 158 4.32 -13.84 -6.22
N VAL A 159 5.19 -14.29 -5.32
CA VAL A 159 6.06 -13.41 -4.51
C VAL A 159 6.87 -12.45 -5.39
N ARG A 160 7.30 -12.95 -6.56
CA ARG A 160 8.02 -12.15 -7.54
C ARG A 160 7.19 -11.00 -8.09
N GLY A 161 5.91 -11.21 -8.41
CA GLY A 161 5.06 -10.12 -8.88
C GLY A 161 4.75 -9.12 -7.77
N MET A 162 4.47 -9.60 -6.56
CA MET A 162 4.14 -8.76 -5.40
C MET A 162 5.17 -7.68 -5.10
N GLN A 163 6.46 -7.90 -5.37
CA GLN A 163 7.51 -6.92 -5.11
C GLN A 163 7.37 -5.60 -5.89
N PHE A 164 6.59 -5.60 -6.97
CA PHE A 164 6.39 -4.43 -7.85
C PHE A 164 5.15 -3.62 -7.50
N LEU A 165 4.41 -4.03 -6.48
CA LEU A 165 3.22 -3.33 -6.01
C LEU A 165 3.60 -2.40 -4.86
N GLN A 166 3.06 -1.19 -4.90
CA GLN A 166 3.21 -0.25 -3.80
C GLN A 166 2.58 -0.83 -2.52
N PRO A 167 3.32 -0.94 -1.41
CA PRO A 167 2.71 -1.19 -0.10
C PRO A 167 1.95 0.06 0.37
N LEU A 168 0.73 -0.12 0.87
CA LEU A 168 -0.06 0.97 1.50
C LEU A 168 -0.17 0.79 3.01
N PHE A 169 0.71 -0.04 3.56
CA PHE A 169 0.98 -0.15 4.99
C PHE A 169 2.50 -0.05 5.15
N GLU A 170 2.99 1.10 5.59
CA GLU A 170 4.41 1.44 5.58
C GLU A 170 4.89 2.02 6.90
N PHE A 171 6.11 1.63 7.28
CA PHE A 171 6.81 2.14 8.46
C PHE A 171 6.01 2.06 9.79
N PRO A 172 5.29 0.95 10.08
CA PRO A 172 4.52 0.82 11.31
C PRO A 172 5.40 0.91 12.56
N GLY A 173 4.81 1.38 13.66
CA GLY A 173 5.43 1.43 14.99
C GLY A 173 5.68 0.07 15.65
N ALA A 174 5.72 -1.02 14.87
CA ALA A 174 5.90 -2.39 15.34
C ALA A 174 7.37 -2.70 15.70
N CYS A 175 7.56 -3.76 16.50
CA CYS A 175 8.87 -4.30 16.85
C CYS A 175 9.72 -4.64 15.63
N ALA A 176 11.06 -4.56 15.77
CA ALA A 176 12.00 -5.07 14.78
C ALA A 176 11.75 -6.58 14.57
N GLY A 177 11.42 -6.98 13.33
CA GLY A 177 11.13 -8.39 13.02
C GLY A 177 9.71 -8.84 13.41
N CYS A 178 8.75 -7.91 13.58
CA CYS A 178 7.36 -8.27 13.88
C CYS A 178 6.80 -9.30 12.89
N GLY A 179 6.16 -10.35 13.41
CA GLY A 179 5.57 -11.41 12.60
C GLY A 179 4.23 -11.06 11.95
N GLU A 180 3.57 -9.98 12.37
CA GLU A 180 2.22 -9.63 11.89
C GLU A 180 2.24 -8.70 10.68
N THR A 181 3.08 -7.66 10.71
CA THR A 181 3.05 -6.57 9.72
C THR A 181 3.37 -6.96 8.27
N PRO A 182 4.19 -8.00 7.97
CA PRO A 182 4.34 -8.46 6.58
C PRO A 182 3.01 -8.89 5.95
N TYR A 183 2.10 -9.49 6.74
CA TYR A 183 0.78 -9.91 6.25
C TYR A 183 -0.08 -8.71 5.88
N LEU A 184 -0.18 -7.69 6.75
CA LEU A 184 -0.91 -6.46 6.46
C LEU A 184 -0.33 -5.72 5.26
N LYS A 185 0.99 -5.61 5.17
CA LYS A 185 1.67 -5.06 3.98
C LYS A 185 1.21 -5.77 2.71
N VAL A 186 1.27 -7.11 2.66
CA VAL A 186 0.85 -7.88 1.49
C VAL A 186 -0.64 -7.69 1.18
N LEU A 187 -1.51 -7.66 2.19
CA LEU A 187 -2.93 -7.36 2.01
C LEU A 187 -3.16 -6.01 1.35
N THR A 188 -2.43 -4.97 1.79
CA THR A 188 -2.56 -3.63 1.17
C THR A 188 -1.98 -3.59 -0.24
N GLN A 189 -0.93 -4.34 -0.54
CA GLN A 189 -0.39 -4.46 -1.89
C GLN A 189 -1.41 -5.09 -2.84
N LEU A 190 -2.21 -6.06 -2.37
CA LEU A 190 -3.22 -6.77 -3.15
C LEU A 190 -4.53 -5.98 -3.28
N PHE A 191 -5.02 -5.40 -2.19
CA PHE A 191 -6.41 -4.90 -2.10
C PHE A 191 -6.53 -3.45 -1.64
N GLY A 192 -5.41 -2.80 -1.32
CA GLY A 192 -5.39 -1.54 -0.57
C GLY A 192 -6.14 -0.39 -1.22
N ASP A 193 -6.24 -0.34 -2.54
CA ASP A 193 -6.96 0.68 -3.29
C ASP A 193 -8.50 0.62 -3.16
N ARG A 194 -9.01 -0.44 -2.52
CA ARG A 194 -10.43 -0.70 -2.26
C ARG A 194 -10.68 -1.40 -0.91
N MET A 195 -9.70 -1.34 0.00
CA MET A 195 -9.72 -2.02 1.29
C MET A 195 -10.45 -1.18 2.35
N GLN A 196 -11.24 -1.85 3.19
CA GLN A 196 -11.76 -1.31 4.45
C GLN A 196 -11.33 -2.27 5.56
N VAL A 197 -10.78 -1.73 6.64
CA VAL A 197 -10.21 -2.51 7.75
C VAL A 197 -10.98 -2.19 9.03
N ALA A 198 -11.69 -3.18 9.55
CA ALA A 198 -12.12 -3.23 10.93
C ALA A 198 -11.00 -3.93 11.72
N ASN A 199 -10.42 -3.25 12.69
CA ASN A 199 -9.28 -3.77 13.45
C ASN A 199 -9.65 -3.90 14.94
N ALA A 200 -9.50 -5.09 15.50
CA ALA A 200 -9.67 -5.32 16.93
C ALA A 200 -8.55 -4.61 17.70
N THR A 201 -8.83 -4.25 18.94
CA THR A 201 -7.80 -3.72 19.85
C THR A 201 -6.75 -4.80 20.12
N GLY A 202 -5.47 -4.39 20.18
CA GLY A 202 -4.33 -5.28 20.31
C GLY A 202 -3.12 -4.75 19.54
N CYS A 203 -2.05 -5.55 19.41
CA CYS A 203 -0.81 -5.13 18.71
C CYS A 203 -1.09 -4.48 17.36
N SER A 204 -1.99 -5.06 16.56
CA SER A 204 -2.37 -4.54 15.25
C SER A 204 -3.02 -3.16 15.26
N SER A 205 -3.82 -2.84 16.28
CA SER A 205 -4.30 -1.48 16.48
C SER A 205 -3.22 -0.51 16.97
N ILE A 206 -2.26 -0.98 17.77
CA ILE A 206 -1.21 -0.13 18.33
C ILE A 206 -0.20 0.27 17.24
N TYR A 207 0.40 -0.70 16.55
CA TYR A 207 1.33 -0.33 15.48
C TYR A 207 0.61 0.20 14.22
N GLY A 208 -0.72 -0.01 14.12
CA GLY A 208 -1.56 0.42 13.01
C GLY A 208 -2.25 1.78 13.22
N GLY A 209 -2.33 2.29 14.44
CA GLY A 209 -3.15 3.47 14.74
C GLY A 209 -2.77 4.22 16.01
N ASN A 210 -1.51 4.16 16.46
CA ASN A 210 -1.05 4.98 17.59
C ASN A 210 -0.76 6.42 17.14
N LEU A 211 -1.77 7.26 17.33
CA LEU A 211 -1.79 8.66 16.92
C LEU A 211 -0.60 9.46 17.50
N PRO A 212 -0.05 10.42 16.76
CA PRO A 212 -0.52 10.96 15.47
C PRO A 212 0.00 10.19 14.23
N VAL A 213 0.65 9.04 14.43
CA VAL A 213 1.38 8.33 13.38
C VAL A 213 0.55 7.17 12.83
N THR A 214 0.26 7.21 11.52
CA THR A 214 -0.54 6.19 10.83
C THR A 214 0.29 5.58 9.69
N PRO A 215 0.47 4.24 9.67
CA PRO A 215 1.19 3.54 8.59
C PRO A 215 0.32 3.26 7.36
N TRP A 216 -1.01 3.43 7.47
CA TRP A 216 -1.95 3.24 6.37
C TRP A 216 -1.84 4.40 5.40
N SER A 217 -1.37 4.15 4.18
CA SER A 217 -1.05 5.17 3.18
C SER A 217 -2.00 5.11 1.98
N THR A 218 -1.80 6.00 1.02
CA THR A 218 -2.59 6.08 -0.22
C THR A 218 -1.72 5.90 -1.46
N ASP A 219 -2.30 5.37 -2.52
CA ASP A 219 -1.71 5.37 -3.85
C ASP A 219 -1.65 6.79 -4.45
N ALA A 220 -1.02 6.94 -5.61
CA ALA A 220 -0.91 8.23 -6.31
C ALA A 220 -2.27 8.83 -6.75
N ALA A 221 -3.38 8.06 -6.67
CA ALA A 221 -4.73 8.54 -6.92
C ALA A 221 -5.49 8.87 -5.62
N GLY A 222 -4.80 8.91 -4.47
CA GLY A 222 -5.38 9.22 -3.17
C GLY A 222 -6.22 8.08 -2.58
N ARG A 223 -6.06 6.84 -3.07
CA ARG A 223 -6.83 5.69 -2.61
C ARG A 223 -5.98 4.81 -1.72
N GLY A 224 -6.53 4.42 -0.59
CA GLY A 224 -5.86 3.51 0.34
C GLY A 224 -6.85 2.84 1.27
N PRO A 225 -6.34 1.99 2.18
CA PRO A 225 -7.16 1.34 3.18
C PRO A 225 -7.86 2.38 4.06
N ALA A 226 -9.19 2.32 4.15
CA ALA A 226 -9.92 3.01 5.20
C ALA A 226 -9.85 2.13 6.46
N TRP A 227 -9.15 2.59 7.49
CA TRP A 227 -8.91 1.82 8.72
C TRP A 227 -9.68 2.40 9.89
N SER A 228 -10.22 1.52 10.74
CA SER A 228 -10.87 1.90 11.98
C SER A 228 -10.73 0.80 13.01
N ASN A 229 -10.58 1.20 14.27
CA ASN A 229 -10.62 0.35 15.45
C ASN A 229 -11.82 0.77 16.29
N SER A 230 -12.78 -0.14 16.47
CA SER A 230 -13.92 0.06 17.39
C SER A 230 -13.47 -0.33 18.80
N LEU A 231 -13.81 -1.54 19.25
CA LEU A 231 -13.39 -2.07 20.54
C LEU A 231 -12.58 -3.36 20.37
N PHE A 232 -12.26 -3.98 21.50
CA PHE A 232 -11.58 -5.26 21.48
C PHE A 232 -12.55 -6.37 21.08
N GLU A 233 -13.72 -6.38 21.68
CA GLU A 233 -14.70 -7.46 21.70
C GLU A 233 -15.70 -7.46 20.53
N ASP A 234 -15.82 -6.36 19.78
CA ASP A 234 -16.88 -6.16 18.77
C ASP A 234 -16.41 -6.17 17.31
N ASN A 235 -15.13 -6.50 17.08
CA ASN A 235 -14.50 -6.24 15.79
C ASN A 235 -15.12 -7.06 14.62
N ALA A 236 -15.66 -8.25 14.90
CA ALA A 236 -16.33 -9.06 13.89
C ALA A 236 -17.64 -8.39 13.43
N GLU A 237 -18.44 -7.94 14.38
CA GLU A 237 -19.71 -7.25 14.21
C GLU A 237 -19.50 -5.87 13.56
N PHE A 238 -18.44 -5.18 13.96
CA PHE A 238 -18.04 -3.90 13.39
C PHE A 238 -17.72 -4.03 11.89
N GLY A 239 -16.89 -5.02 11.52
CA GLY A 239 -16.61 -5.31 10.12
C GLY A 239 -17.80 -5.86 9.35
N LEU A 240 -18.70 -6.62 9.99
CA LEU A 240 -19.98 -7.01 9.39
C LEU A 240 -20.82 -5.77 9.05
N GLY A 241 -20.85 -4.76 9.93
CA GLY A 241 -21.47 -3.46 9.69
C GLY A 241 -20.93 -2.79 8.42
N PHE A 242 -19.60 -2.76 8.25
CA PHE A 242 -18.98 -2.26 7.01
C PHE A 242 -19.46 -3.02 5.77
N ARG A 243 -19.55 -4.36 5.87
CA ARG A 243 -20.01 -5.18 4.76
C ARG A 243 -21.46 -4.90 4.40
N LEU A 244 -22.35 -4.82 5.39
CA LEU A 244 -23.77 -4.52 5.19
C LEU A 244 -23.94 -3.13 4.55
N ALA A 245 -23.22 -2.12 5.04
CA ALA A 245 -23.25 -0.78 4.46
C ALA A 245 -22.77 -0.77 2.99
N ALA A 246 -21.67 -1.46 2.69
CA ALA A 246 -21.15 -1.56 1.32
C ALA A 246 -22.17 -2.21 0.37
N ASP A 247 -22.91 -3.22 0.83
CA ASP A 247 -23.95 -3.90 0.05
C ASP A 247 -25.18 -3.03 -0.19
N GLN A 248 -25.63 -2.30 0.84
CA GLN A 248 -26.74 -1.36 0.69
C GLN A 248 -26.38 -0.23 -0.28
N HIS A 249 -25.18 0.35 -0.17
CA HIS A 249 -24.74 1.39 -1.11
C HIS A 249 -24.59 0.87 -2.54
N ARG A 250 -24.08 -0.37 -2.72
CA ARG A 250 -24.04 -0.99 -4.06
C ARG A 250 -25.45 -1.20 -4.60
N GLY A 251 -26.37 -1.75 -3.81
CA GLY A 251 -27.76 -1.95 -4.22
C GLY A 251 -28.46 -0.64 -4.59
N LEU A 252 -28.23 0.43 -3.81
CA LEU A 252 -28.70 1.77 -4.12
C LEU A 252 -28.13 2.29 -5.45
N ALA A 253 -26.82 2.18 -5.65
CA ALA A 253 -26.18 2.59 -6.89
C ALA A 253 -26.70 1.82 -8.12
N GLU A 254 -26.90 0.51 -7.99
CA GLU A 254 -27.45 -0.31 -9.08
C GLU A 254 -28.90 0.05 -9.41
N ARG A 255 -29.73 0.34 -8.40
CA ARG A 255 -31.12 0.77 -8.58
C ARG A 255 -31.17 2.12 -9.31
N LEU A 256 -30.45 3.12 -8.80
CA LEU A 256 -30.39 4.46 -9.39
C LEU A 256 -29.83 4.44 -10.81
N LEU A 257 -28.82 3.60 -11.09
CA LEU A 257 -28.32 3.40 -12.46
C LEU A 257 -29.42 2.93 -13.42
N ARG A 258 -30.29 2.02 -12.99
CA ARG A 258 -31.40 1.51 -13.82
C ARG A 258 -32.48 2.57 -14.02
N GLU A 259 -32.80 3.33 -12.97
CA GLU A 259 -33.78 4.43 -13.03
C GLU A 259 -33.31 5.54 -13.98
N LEU A 260 -32.01 5.87 -13.95
CA LEU A 260 -31.40 6.90 -14.79
C LEU A 260 -30.91 6.40 -16.15
N ALA A 261 -31.17 5.13 -16.50
CA ALA A 261 -30.72 4.56 -17.78
C ALA A 261 -31.16 5.35 -19.03
N PRO A 262 -32.37 5.94 -19.10
CA PRO A 262 -32.77 6.79 -20.23
C PRO A 262 -31.87 8.02 -20.44
N GLN A 263 -31.27 8.53 -19.35
CA GLN A 263 -30.42 9.73 -19.37
C GLN A 263 -28.94 9.37 -19.52
N LEU A 264 -28.51 8.26 -18.90
CA LEU A 264 -27.12 7.81 -18.89
C LEU A 264 -26.75 6.94 -20.10
N GLY A 265 -27.75 6.42 -20.83
CA GLY A 265 -27.57 5.51 -21.96
C GLY A 265 -27.47 4.05 -21.53
N GLY A 266 -28.29 3.20 -22.15
CA GLY A 266 -28.44 1.78 -21.77
C GLY A 266 -27.15 0.96 -21.85
N THR A 267 -26.26 1.25 -22.82
CA THR A 267 -24.98 0.55 -22.96
C THR A 267 -24.07 0.75 -21.76
N LEU A 268 -23.88 2.00 -21.31
CA LEU A 268 -23.03 2.32 -20.16
C LEU A 268 -23.57 1.66 -18.88
N VAL A 269 -24.89 1.75 -18.67
CA VAL A 269 -25.55 1.13 -17.52
C VAL A 269 -25.37 -0.39 -17.54
N HIS A 270 -25.61 -1.04 -18.68
CA HIS A 270 -25.41 -2.49 -18.81
C HIS A 270 -23.97 -2.89 -18.50
N GLU A 271 -22.99 -2.19 -19.07
CA GLU A 271 -21.57 -2.48 -18.84
C GLU A 271 -21.14 -2.29 -17.39
N LEU A 272 -21.62 -1.24 -16.71
CA LEU A 272 -21.33 -0.98 -15.28
C LEU A 272 -21.88 -2.09 -14.37
N LEU A 273 -23.04 -2.64 -14.71
CA LEU A 273 -23.73 -3.67 -13.93
C LEU A 273 -23.17 -5.08 -14.20
N ALA A 274 -22.84 -5.39 -15.46
CA ALA A 274 -22.39 -6.71 -15.88
C ALA A 274 -20.87 -6.93 -15.80
N ALA A 275 -20.09 -5.87 -15.54
CA ALA A 275 -18.63 -5.97 -15.52
C ALA A 275 -18.11 -6.96 -14.46
N PRO A 276 -17.30 -7.96 -14.86
CA PRO A 276 -16.58 -8.76 -13.88
C PRO A 276 -15.57 -7.91 -13.12
N GLN A 277 -15.21 -8.33 -11.90
CA GLN A 277 -14.27 -7.63 -11.02
C GLN A 277 -13.41 -8.66 -10.26
N ARG A 278 -12.79 -9.58 -11.00
CA ARG A 278 -11.96 -10.68 -10.44
C ARG A 278 -10.47 -10.43 -10.62
N SER A 279 -10.09 -9.68 -11.64
CA SER A 279 -8.71 -9.29 -11.94
C SER A 279 -8.51 -7.78 -11.90
N GLU A 280 -7.26 -7.33 -11.75
CA GLU A 280 -6.94 -5.90 -11.76
C GLU A 280 -7.28 -5.20 -13.08
N SER A 281 -7.11 -5.90 -14.22
CA SER A 281 -7.46 -5.32 -15.52
C SER A 281 -8.98 -5.06 -15.64
N GLU A 282 -9.80 -5.92 -15.05
CA GLU A 282 -11.24 -5.75 -14.95
C GLU A 282 -11.62 -4.64 -13.98
N LEU A 283 -10.98 -4.58 -12.80
CA LEU A 283 -11.17 -3.50 -11.83
C LEU A 283 -10.79 -2.13 -12.43
N ARG A 284 -9.69 -2.05 -13.17
CA ARG A 284 -9.27 -0.83 -13.86
C ARG A 284 -10.30 -0.37 -14.89
N LYS A 285 -10.77 -1.27 -15.75
CA LYS A 285 -11.86 -0.97 -16.70
C LYS A 285 -13.13 -0.51 -15.99
N GLN A 286 -13.46 -1.12 -14.84
CA GLN A 286 -14.60 -0.68 -14.05
C GLN A 286 -14.41 0.74 -13.49
N ARG A 287 -13.21 1.09 -13.04
CA ARG A 287 -12.89 2.47 -12.61
C ARG A 287 -13.05 3.47 -13.76
N GLU A 288 -12.62 3.12 -14.97
CA GLU A 288 -12.79 3.96 -16.16
C GLU A 288 -14.28 4.19 -16.47
N ARG A 289 -15.11 3.15 -16.37
CA ARG A 289 -16.57 3.28 -16.51
C ARG A 289 -17.19 4.15 -15.42
N ILE A 290 -16.75 4.00 -14.17
CA ILE A 290 -17.23 4.83 -13.04
C ILE A 290 -16.82 6.29 -13.23
N ALA A 291 -15.60 6.57 -13.71
CA ALA A 291 -15.17 7.94 -14.02
C ALA A 291 -16.03 8.57 -15.12
N LEU A 292 -16.34 7.82 -16.18
CA LEU A 292 -17.27 8.26 -17.22
C LEU A 292 -18.68 8.50 -16.68
N LEU A 293 -19.17 7.62 -15.79
CA LEU A 293 -20.45 7.79 -15.11
C LEU A 293 -20.48 9.10 -14.32
N LYS A 294 -19.47 9.34 -13.47
CA LYS A 294 -19.39 10.56 -12.65
C LYS A 294 -19.40 11.83 -13.52
N SER A 295 -18.62 11.83 -14.60
CA SER A 295 -18.61 12.96 -15.55
C SER A 295 -19.98 13.20 -16.21
N ARG A 296 -20.78 12.16 -16.49
CA ARG A 296 -22.15 12.33 -16.99
C ARG A 296 -23.11 12.84 -15.91
N LEU A 297 -22.96 12.37 -14.67
CA LEU A 297 -23.80 12.78 -13.55
C LEU A 297 -23.59 14.25 -13.19
N GLU A 298 -22.37 14.76 -13.30
CA GLU A 298 -22.07 16.19 -13.11
C GLU A 298 -22.79 17.10 -14.12
N GLN A 299 -23.19 16.56 -15.28
CA GLN A 299 -23.97 17.28 -16.30
C GLN A 299 -25.48 17.10 -16.13
N LEU A 300 -25.92 16.20 -15.24
CA LEU A 300 -27.33 15.92 -14.98
C LEU A 300 -27.78 16.70 -13.75
N ASP A 301 -28.57 17.76 -13.98
CA ASP A 301 -29.18 18.53 -12.91
C ASP A 301 -30.49 17.86 -12.44
N CYS A 302 -30.36 16.75 -11.71
CA CYS A 302 -31.49 16.07 -11.08
C CYS A 302 -31.08 15.44 -9.74
N ALA A 303 -32.04 15.38 -8.80
CA ALA A 303 -31.81 14.85 -7.45
C ALA A 303 -31.26 13.40 -7.47
N GLY A 304 -31.80 12.55 -8.34
CA GLY A 304 -31.32 11.17 -8.50
C GLY A 304 -29.88 11.09 -9.01
N GLY A 305 -29.43 12.07 -9.80
CA GLY A 305 -28.06 12.18 -10.27
C GLY A 305 -27.07 12.45 -9.14
N LEU A 306 -27.41 13.37 -8.24
CA LEU A 306 -26.64 13.68 -7.03
C LEU A 306 -26.58 12.48 -6.09
N ASP A 307 -27.71 11.80 -5.88
CA ASP A 307 -27.78 10.59 -5.06
C ASP A 307 -26.87 9.49 -5.63
N LEU A 308 -26.94 9.23 -6.95
CA LEU A 308 -26.09 8.23 -7.59
C LEU A 308 -24.61 8.62 -7.51
N LEU A 309 -24.29 9.91 -7.67
CA LEU A 309 -22.91 10.39 -7.57
C LEU A 309 -22.30 10.07 -6.19
N SER A 310 -23.09 10.22 -5.12
CA SER A 310 -22.65 9.95 -3.74
C SER A 310 -22.28 8.47 -3.48
N VAL A 311 -22.88 7.53 -4.23
CA VAL A 311 -22.65 6.09 -4.07
C VAL A 311 -21.97 5.43 -5.29
N ALA A 312 -21.59 6.20 -6.32
CA ALA A 312 -21.05 5.66 -7.58
C ALA A 312 -19.79 4.80 -7.37
N ASP A 313 -18.93 5.14 -6.41
CA ASP A 313 -17.72 4.35 -6.12
C ASP A 313 -18.02 2.98 -5.54
N HIS A 314 -19.22 2.76 -4.96
CA HIS A 314 -19.66 1.44 -4.53
C HIS A 314 -19.96 0.52 -5.71
N LEU A 315 -19.95 1.02 -6.95
CA LEU A 315 -20.01 0.17 -8.12
C LEU A 315 -18.72 -0.65 -8.33
N LEU A 316 -17.65 -0.28 -7.64
CA LEU A 316 -16.45 -1.08 -7.50
C LEU A 316 -16.51 -1.84 -6.17
N ARG A 317 -16.28 -3.15 -6.22
CA ARG A 317 -16.40 -4.03 -5.05
C ARG A 317 -15.37 -3.66 -3.97
N ARG A 318 -15.87 -3.31 -2.77
CA ARG A 318 -15.04 -3.12 -1.58
C ARG A 318 -14.47 -4.46 -1.08
N SER A 319 -13.26 -4.41 -0.52
CA SER A 319 -12.62 -5.52 0.19
C SER A 319 -12.65 -5.23 1.68
N VAL A 320 -13.64 -5.76 2.39
CA VAL A 320 -13.75 -5.62 3.85
C VAL A 320 -12.86 -6.68 4.51
N TRP A 321 -11.99 -6.25 5.41
CA TRP A 321 -11.07 -7.10 6.18
C TRP A 321 -11.29 -6.85 7.66
N ILE A 322 -11.43 -7.94 8.42
CA ILE A 322 -11.53 -7.93 9.87
C ILE A 322 -10.19 -8.45 10.38
N VAL A 323 -9.41 -7.57 11.00
CA VAL A 323 -8.05 -7.84 11.47
C VAL A 323 -8.06 -7.89 12.98
N GLY A 324 -7.43 -8.90 13.56
CA GLY A 324 -7.25 -9.01 15.01
C GLY A 324 -6.24 -10.09 15.35
N GLY A 325 -5.75 -10.06 16.59
CA GLY A 325 -4.88 -11.10 17.14
C GLY A 325 -5.67 -12.34 17.54
N ASP A 326 -4.95 -13.38 17.97
CA ASP A 326 -5.52 -14.62 18.49
C ASP A 326 -6.40 -14.38 19.72
N GLY A 327 -5.97 -13.53 20.66
CA GLY A 327 -6.77 -13.23 21.86
C GLY A 327 -8.18 -12.70 21.54
N TRP A 328 -8.34 -11.86 20.51
CA TRP A 328 -9.67 -11.43 20.05
C TRP A 328 -10.45 -12.55 19.36
N ALA A 329 -9.77 -13.37 18.56
CA ALA A 329 -10.44 -14.36 17.73
C ALA A 329 -10.91 -15.59 18.51
N TYR A 330 -10.25 -15.89 19.63
CA TYR A 330 -10.48 -17.09 20.43
C TYR A 330 -11.27 -16.82 21.73
N ASP A 331 -11.13 -15.63 22.32
CA ASP A 331 -11.73 -15.26 23.62
C ASP A 331 -12.62 -14.01 23.48
#